data_AF-A0A9D4YQ82-F1
#
_entry.id   AF-A0A9D4YQ82-F1
#
_cell.length_a   1.000
_cell.length_b   1.000
_cell.length_c   1.000
_cell.angle_alpha   90.00
_cell.angle_beta   90.00
_cell.angle_gamma   90.00
#
_symmetry.space_group_name_H-M   'P 1'
#
loop_
_entity.id
_entity.type
_entity.pdbx_description
1 polymer ?
#
loop_
_entity_poly.entity_id
_entity_poly.type
_entity_poly.pdbx_seq_one_letter_code
_entity_poly.pdbx_strand_id
1 'polypeptide(L)'
;MLKLDAVGEIMCAIAGTYFQYALKARLLNLTVQIPKITTVLLEFFIKRESKVSLFRDPLSHFCQEQVVLAAQDCLQKLNRQVITFQDIRDMVENLIGLHSLCMKRAPETAKELGTTIRKLTIIIGELATSLEKICEVTVTDWMAIGDSVVSKTEKLNLENIPPYTTFIPKMKEFRPLKLLGAGGFG
;
A
#
# COMPACT_ATOMS: atom_id res chain seq x y z
N MET A 1 -17.33 -23.63 -35.29
CA MET A 1 -17.54 -23.50 -33.83
C MET A 1 -16.54 -22.47 -33.26
N LEU A 2 -16.54 -21.23 -33.77
CA LEU A 2 -15.50 -20.20 -33.48
C LEU A 2 -16.06 -18.75 -33.54
N LYS A 3 -17.39 -18.55 -33.53
CA LYS A 3 -18.02 -17.22 -33.69
C LYS A 3 -18.72 -16.68 -32.43
N LEU A 4 -18.74 -17.45 -31.33
CA LEU A 4 -19.42 -17.07 -30.09
C LEU A 4 -18.51 -16.31 -29.12
N ASP A 5 -17.20 -16.51 -29.15
CA ASP A 5 -16.27 -15.88 -28.19
C ASP A 5 -16.10 -14.37 -28.43
N ALA A 6 -16.07 -13.93 -29.70
CA ALA A 6 -15.92 -12.52 -30.04
C ALA A 6 -17.12 -11.65 -29.61
N VAL A 7 -18.32 -12.24 -29.53
CA VAL A 7 -19.53 -11.50 -29.11
C VAL A 7 -19.53 -11.28 -27.59
N GLY A 8 -18.99 -12.23 -26.83
CA GLY A 8 -18.81 -12.10 -25.38
C GLY A 8 -17.83 -11.00 -25.00
N GLU A 9 -16.69 -10.90 -25.69
CA GLU A 9 -15.70 -9.84 -25.44
C GLU A 9 -16.24 -8.45 -25.78
N ILE A 10 -16.98 -8.31 -26.88
CA ILE A 10 -17.59 -7.04 -27.29
C ILE A 10 -18.68 -6.62 -26.29
N MET A 11 -19.54 -7.54 -25.83
CA MET A 11 -20.55 -7.21 -24.81
C MET A 11 -19.92 -6.85 -23.46
N CYS A 12 -18.81 -7.48 -23.08
CA CYS A 12 -18.09 -7.14 -21.85
C CYS A 12 -17.43 -5.75 -21.93
N ALA A 13 -16.87 -5.38 -23.10
CA ALA A 13 -16.31 -4.05 -23.35
C ALA A 13 -17.39 -2.95 -23.39
N ILE A 14 -18.56 -3.25 -23.97
CA ILE A 14 -19.71 -2.33 -23.99
C ILE A 14 -20.28 -2.18 -22.57
N ALA A 15 -20.45 -3.26 -21.82
CA ALA A 15 -20.88 -3.19 -20.42
C ALA A 15 -19.90 -2.38 -19.55
N GLY A 16 -18.59 -2.57 -19.74
CA GLY A 16 -17.55 -1.81 -19.05
C GLY A 16 -17.59 -0.32 -19.36
N THR A 17 -17.79 0.06 -20.63
CA THR A 17 -17.91 1.48 -21.02
C THR A 17 -19.19 2.12 -20.50
N TYR A 18 -20.35 1.46 -20.60
CA TYR A 18 -21.59 1.97 -20.02
C TYR A 18 -21.52 2.10 -18.50
N PHE A 19 -20.88 1.15 -17.81
CA PHE A 19 -20.62 1.24 -16.37
C PHE A 19 -19.71 2.43 -16.06
N GLN A 20 -18.67 2.67 -16.85
CA GLN A 20 -17.74 3.78 -16.68
C GLN A 20 -18.40 5.15 -16.90
N TYR A 21 -19.29 5.29 -17.89
CA TYR A 21 -20.08 6.51 -18.11
C TYR A 21 -21.13 6.74 -17.01
N ALA A 22 -21.80 5.68 -16.55
CA ALA A 22 -22.75 5.75 -15.43
C ALA A 22 -22.05 6.07 -14.10
N LEU A 23 -20.86 5.51 -13.88
CA LEU A 23 -20.00 5.82 -12.73
C LEU A 23 -19.53 7.27 -12.80
N LYS A 24 -19.14 7.78 -13.97
CA LYS A 24 -18.74 9.19 -14.16
C LYS A 24 -19.89 10.15 -13.86
N ALA A 25 -21.11 9.82 -14.31
CA ALA A 25 -22.32 10.59 -14.01
C ALA A 25 -22.71 10.50 -12.52
N ARG A 26 -22.52 9.35 -11.86
CA ARG A 26 -22.78 9.17 -10.42
C ARG A 26 -21.67 9.74 -9.53
N LEU A 27 -20.42 9.78 -9.99
CA LEU A 27 -19.30 10.45 -9.32
C LEU A 27 -19.49 11.97 -9.30
N LEU A 28 -20.12 12.53 -10.34
CA LEU A 28 -20.56 13.93 -10.34
C LEU A 28 -21.68 14.21 -9.32
N ASN A 29 -22.45 13.18 -8.92
CA ASN A 29 -23.49 13.25 -7.89
C ASN A 29 -23.01 12.84 -6.49
N LEU A 30 -21.84 12.21 -6.39
CA LEU A 30 -21.14 12.05 -5.12
C LEU A 30 -20.97 13.47 -4.57
N THR A 31 -21.40 13.70 -3.32
CA THR A 31 -21.29 15.01 -2.68
C THR A 31 -19.90 15.55 -2.99
N VAL A 32 -19.83 16.62 -3.79
CA VAL A 32 -18.63 17.14 -4.49
C VAL A 32 -17.42 17.31 -3.55
N GLN A 33 -17.67 17.29 -2.25
CA GLN A 33 -16.73 17.39 -1.15
C GLN A 33 -15.89 16.12 -0.94
N ILE A 34 -16.43 14.90 -0.99
CA ILE A 34 -15.68 13.69 -0.59
C ILE A 34 -14.43 13.50 -1.46
N PRO A 35 -14.52 13.47 -2.81
CA PRO A 35 -13.33 13.31 -3.65
C PRO A 35 -12.31 14.44 -3.44
N LYS A 36 -12.78 15.68 -3.25
CA LYS A 36 -11.91 16.84 -3.02
C LYS A 36 -11.15 16.75 -1.70
N ILE A 37 -11.84 16.37 -0.62
CA ILE A 37 -11.23 16.19 0.70
C ILE A 37 -10.21 15.06 0.63
N THR A 38 -10.57 13.91 0.03
CA THR A 38 -9.64 12.79 -0.12
C THR A 38 -8.40 13.17 -0.94
N THR A 39 -8.55 13.92 -2.03
CA THR A 39 -7.42 14.46 -2.82
C THR A 39 -6.45 15.26 -1.95
N VAL A 40 -6.95 16.25 -1.20
CA VAL A 40 -6.11 17.11 -0.34
C VAL A 40 -5.42 16.30 0.76
N LEU A 41 -6.14 15.36 1.37
CA LEU A 41 -5.59 14.51 2.41
C LEU A 41 -4.53 13.55 1.87
N LEU A 42 -4.73 12.98 0.68
CA LEU A 42 -3.74 12.14 0.00
C LEU A 42 -2.49 12.95 -0.37
N GLU A 43 -2.62 14.15 -0.90
CA GLU A 43 -1.48 15.03 -1.21
C GLU A 43 -0.65 15.33 0.05
N PHE A 44 -1.32 15.66 1.15
CA PHE A 44 -0.64 15.90 2.43
C PHE A 44 0.04 14.64 2.95
N PHE A 45 -0.64 13.49 2.88
CA PHE A 45 -0.09 12.20 3.26
C PHE A 45 1.16 11.85 2.46
N ILE A 46 1.09 11.93 1.13
CA ILE A 46 2.22 11.65 0.22
C ILE A 46 3.39 12.58 0.56
N LYS A 47 3.16 13.89 0.71
CA LYS A 47 4.21 14.87 1.03
C LYS A 47 4.87 14.59 2.39
N ARG A 48 4.11 14.10 3.37
CA ARG A 48 4.62 13.77 4.70
C ARG A 48 5.44 12.48 4.69
N GLU A 49 4.88 11.43 4.09
CA GLU A 49 5.39 10.07 4.16
C GLU A 49 6.53 9.81 3.14
N SER A 50 6.65 10.60 2.06
CA SER A 50 7.76 10.55 1.07
C SER A 50 9.10 11.11 1.57
N LYS A 51 9.18 11.59 2.81
CA LYS A 51 10.45 12.10 3.35
C LYS A 51 11.44 10.94 3.55
N VAL A 52 12.52 10.98 2.77
CA VAL A 52 13.62 10.02 2.86
C VAL A 52 14.45 10.30 4.11
N SER A 53 14.75 9.24 4.87
CA SER A 53 15.66 9.27 6.02
C SER A 53 16.83 8.34 5.76
N LEU A 54 18.05 8.83 5.96
CA LEU A 54 19.29 8.04 5.86
C LEU A 54 19.45 7.04 7.01
N PHE A 55 18.67 7.21 8.08
CA PHE A 55 18.67 6.35 9.27
C PHE A 55 17.59 5.27 9.24
N ARG A 56 16.84 5.17 8.13
CA ARG A 56 15.81 4.14 7.97
C ARG A 56 16.43 2.87 7.42
N ASP A 57 16.10 1.72 7.99
CA ASP A 57 16.55 0.45 7.47
C ASP A 57 15.98 0.21 6.04
N PRO A 58 16.69 -0.54 5.18
CA PRO A 58 16.25 -0.72 3.79
C PRO A 58 14.85 -1.33 3.65
N LEU A 59 14.44 -2.20 4.56
CA LEU A 59 13.13 -2.86 4.50
C LEU A 59 12.01 -1.89 4.90
N SER A 60 12.20 -1.10 5.97
CA SER A 60 11.27 -0.03 6.35
C SER A 60 11.19 1.03 5.25
N HIS A 61 12.31 1.39 4.63
CA HIS A 61 12.29 2.31 3.49
C HIS A 61 11.47 1.75 2.33
N PHE A 62 11.71 0.50 1.92
CA PHE A 62 10.90 -0.16 0.90
C PHE A 62 9.41 -0.17 1.25
N CYS A 63 9.06 -0.56 2.49
CA CYS A 63 7.67 -0.63 2.93
C CYS A 63 6.98 0.73 2.88
N GLN A 64 7.68 1.77 3.33
CA GLN A 64 7.17 3.14 3.25
C GLN A 64 6.92 3.55 1.79
N GLU A 65 7.89 3.32 0.91
CA GLU A 65 7.75 3.66 -0.51
C GLU A 65 6.56 2.93 -1.15
N GLN A 66 6.31 1.67 -0.80
CA GLN A 66 5.13 0.94 -1.29
C GLN A 66 3.82 1.63 -0.88
N VAL A 67 3.73 2.13 0.35
CA VAL A 67 2.53 2.86 0.80
C VAL A 67 2.40 4.21 0.09
N VAL A 68 3.51 4.93 -0.11
CA VAL A 68 3.51 6.20 -0.84
C VAL A 68 3.10 6.02 -2.30
N LEU A 69 3.63 5.00 -2.97
CA LEU A 69 3.29 4.66 -4.36
C LEU A 69 1.81 4.26 -4.48
N ALA A 70 1.30 3.46 -3.54
CA ALA A 70 -0.12 3.11 -3.47
C ALA A 70 -1.00 4.37 -3.35
N ALA A 71 -0.65 5.29 -2.45
CA ALA A 71 -1.36 6.56 -2.29
C ALA A 71 -1.29 7.44 -3.56
N GLN A 72 -0.15 7.47 -4.24
CA GLN A 72 0.03 8.19 -5.51
C GLN A 72 -0.82 7.61 -6.64
N ASP A 73 -0.88 6.28 -6.79
CA ASP A 73 -1.73 5.62 -7.78
C ASP A 73 -3.22 5.94 -7.51
N CYS A 74 -3.64 5.86 -6.25
CA CYS A 74 -4.99 6.24 -5.83
C CYS A 74 -5.30 7.70 -6.19
N LEU A 75 -4.41 8.63 -5.85
CA LEU A 75 -4.55 10.05 -6.20
C LEU A 75 -4.62 10.28 -7.71
N GLN A 76 -3.78 9.59 -8.48
CA GLN A 76 -3.77 9.70 -9.94
C GLN A 76 -5.07 9.19 -10.57
N LYS A 77 -5.57 8.03 -10.12
CA LYS A 77 -6.86 7.47 -10.57
C LYS A 77 -8.04 8.34 -10.15
N LEU A 78 -7.99 8.92 -8.95
CA LEU A 78 -9.00 9.85 -8.44
C LEU A 78 -9.05 11.13 -9.29
N ASN A 79 -7.90 11.75 -9.57
CA ASN A 79 -7.80 12.95 -10.42
C ASN A 79 -8.28 12.71 -11.85
N ARG A 80 -8.07 11.50 -12.37
CA ARG A 80 -8.58 11.06 -13.69
C ARG A 80 -10.04 10.63 -13.67
N GLN A 81 -10.68 10.54 -12.49
CA GLN A 81 -12.03 10.03 -12.30
C GLN A 81 -12.23 8.61 -12.85
N VAL A 82 -11.19 7.77 -12.77
CA VAL A 82 -11.22 6.36 -13.20
C VAL A 82 -11.08 5.39 -12.03
N ILE A 83 -11.03 5.89 -10.80
CA ILE A 83 -10.90 5.06 -9.61
C ILE A 83 -12.18 4.25 -9.36
N THR A 84 -12.00 2.96 -9.08
CA THR A 84 -13.06 2.03 -8.70
C THR A 84 -12.90 1.59 -7.25
N PHE A 85 -13.96 1.04 -6.65
CA PHE A 85 -13.85 0.46 -5.30
C PHE A 85 -12.89 -0.74 -5.28
N GLN A 86 -12.79 -1.48 -6.40
CA GLN A 86 -11.90 -2.64 -6.52
C GLN A 86 -10.43 -2.22 -6.47
N ASP A 87 -10.07 -1.11 -7.13
CA ASP A 87 -8.71 -0.54 -7.04
C ASP A 87 -8.29 -0.31 -5.58
N ILE A 88 -9.21 0.23 -4.76
CA ILE A 88 -8.93 0.51 -3.35
C ILE A 88 -8.80 -0.79 -2.54
N ARG A 89 -9.67 -1.78 -2.79
CA ARG A 89 -9.60 -3.10 -2.14
C ARG A 89 -8.28 -3.81 -2.44
N ASP A 90 -7.92 -3.92 -3.71
CA ASP A 90 -6.70 -4.59 -4.15
C ASP A 90 -5.45 -3.91 -3.57
N MET A 91 -5.44 -2.57 -3.58
CA MET A 91 -4.37 -1.78 -2.99
C MET A 91 -4.22 -2.06 -1.49
N VAL A 92 -5.31 -2.03 -0.72
CA VAL A 92 -5.27 -2.29 0.74
C VAL A 92 -4.88 -3.73 1.02
N GLU A 93 -5.41 -4.70 0.26
CA GLU A 93 -5.05 -6.11 0.39
C GLU A 93 -3.56 -6.35 0.14
N ASN A 94 -2.98 -5.73 -0.90
CA ASN A 94 -1.55 -5.81 -1.18
C ASN A 94 -0.71 -5.25 -0.03
N LEU A 95 -1.11 -4.11 0.55
CA LEU A 95 -0.41 -3.52 1.70
C LEU A 95 -0.54 -4.40 2.97
N ILE A 96 -1.69 -5.02 3.20
CA ILE A 96 -1.89 -5.98 4.30
C ILE A 96 -1.05 -7.25 4.08
N GLY A 97 -0.91 -7.69 2.84
CA GLY A 97 -0.02 -8.79 2.45
C GLY A 97 1.43 -8.46 2.79
N LEU A 98 1.90 -7.27 2.40
CA LEU A 98 3.23 -6.76 2.73
C LEU A 98 3.44 -6.68 4.26
N HIS A 99 2.46 -6.13 4.98
CA HIS A 99 2.49 -6.08 6.44
C HIS A 99 2.64 -7.47 7.06
N SER A 100 1.87 -8.45 6.56
CA SER A 100 1.91 -9.84 7.05
C SER A 100 3.26 -10.53 6.77
N LEU A 101 3.95 -10.13 5.70
CA LEU A 101 5.32 -10.58 5.42
C LEU A 101 6.32 -9.96 6.40
N CYS A 102 6.21 -8.66 6.67
CA CYS A 102 7.06 -7.95 7.62
C CYS A 102 6.89 -8.48 9.05
N MET A 103 5.66 -8.80 9.47
CA MET A 103 5.35 -9.37 10.79
C MET A 103 6.23 -10.58 11.15
N LYS A 104 6.58 -11.40 10.16
CA LYS A 104 7.39 -12.62 10.37
C LYS A 104 8.90 -12.36 10.39
N ARG A 105 9.36 -11.29 9.74
CA ARG A 105 10.80 -11.05 9.48
C ARG A 105 11.37 -9.88 10.25
N ALA A 106 10.62 -8.79 10.35
CA ALA A 106 11.01 -7.52 10.94
C ALA A 106 9.78 -6.89 11.63
N PRO A 107 9.48 -7.29 12.86
CA PRO A 107 8.22 -6.92 13.52
C PRO A 107 8.15 -5.43 13.89
N GLU A 108 9.29 -4.76 14.10
CA GLU A 108 9.37 -3.29 14.22
C GLU A 108 8.90 -2.58 12.95
N THR A 109 9.45 -3.01 11.80
CA THR A 109 9.03 -2.49 10.49
C THR A 109 7.55 -2.75 10.22
N ALA A 110 7.04 -3.91 10.64
CA ALA A 110 5.62 -4.23 10.53
C ALA A 110 4.76 -3.27 11.35
N LYS A 111 5.19 -2.93 12.58
CA LYS A 111 4.50 -1.94 13.43
C LYS A 111 4.44 -0.57 12.76
N GLU A 112 5.56 -0.05 12.29
CA GLU A 112 5.61 1.23 11.56
C GLU A 112 4.68 1.18 10.34
N LEU A 113 4.83 0.17 9.49
CA LEU A 113 4.01 -0.04 8.30
C LEU A 113 2.51 -0.12 8.64
N GLY A 114 2.14 -0.84 9.70
CA GLY A 114 0.75 -0.97 10.14
C GLY A 114 0.14 0.37 10.52
N THR A 115 0.90 1.24 11.21
CA THR A 115 0.43 2.60 11.51
C THR A 115 0.24 3.44 10.25
N THR A 116 1.13 3.31 9.26
CA THR A 116 1.04 4.05 8.00
C THR A 116 -0.13 3.54 7.14
N ILE A 117 -0.36 2.23 7.08
CA ILE A 117 -1.53 1.61 6.43
C ILE A 117 -2.80 2.14 7.09
N ARG A 118 -2.89 2.15 8.43
CA ARG A 118 -4.06 2.65 9.15
C ARG A 118 -4.40 4.09 8.76
N LYS A 119 -3.41 4.99 8.73
CA LYS A 119 -3.60 6.38 8.28
C LYS A 119 -4.15 6.44 6.86
N LEU A 120 -3.59 5.64 5.94
CA LEU A 120 -4.05 5.59 4.56
C LEU A 120 -5.49 5.09 4.45
N THR A 121 -5.85 4.02 5.15
CA THR A 121 -7.23 3.49 5.18
C THR A 121 -8.24 4.49 5.74
N ILE A 122 -7.85 5.33 6.71
CA ILE A 122 -8.71 6.41 7.23
C ILE A 122 -8.98 7.44 6.12
N ILE A 123 -7.95 7.85 5.38
CA ILE A 123 -8.06 8.87 4.33
C ILE A 123 -8.95 8.39 3.18
N ILE A 124 -8.78 7.14 2.75
CA ILE A 124 -9.51 6.59 1.60
C ILE A 124 -10.84 5.94 1.99
N GLY A 125 -11.09 5.67 3.27
CA GLY A 125 -12.22 4.86 3.71
C GLY A 125 -13.59 5.47 3.38
N GLU A 126 -13.71 6.79 3.49
CA GLU A 126 -14.95 7.50 3.14
C GLU A 126 -15.20 7.51 1.61
N LEU A 127 -14.14 7.69 0.82
CA LEU A 127 -14.19 7.57 -0.63
C LEU A 127 -14.59 6.14 -1.04
N ALA A 128 -13.93 5.14 -0.48
CA ALA A 128 -14.19 3.74 -0.78
C ALA A 128 -15.62 3.32 -0.42
N THR A 129 -16.10 3.70 0.77
CA THR A 129 -17.48 3.49 1.21
C THR A 129 -18.49 4.11 0.22
N SER A 130 -18.19 5.31 -0.27
CA SER A 130 -19.06 6.00 -1.23
C SER A 130 -19.08 5.29 -2.59
N LEU A 131 -17.92 4.80 -3.06
CA LEU A 131 -17.81 4.02 -4.29
C LEU A 131 -18.55 2.68 -4.17
N GLU A 132 -18.43 1.99 -3.04
CA GLU A 132 -19.14 0.72 -2.77
C GLU A 132 -20.66 0.91 -2.78
N LYS A 133 -21.17 1.98 -2.16
CA LYS A 133 -22.61 2.32 -2.18
C LYS A 133 -23.12 2.59 -3.60
N ILE A 134 -22.34 3.31 -4.41
CA ILE A 134 -22.70 3.61 -5.80
C ILE A 134 -22.76 2.35 -6.67
N CYS A 135 -21.90 1.39 -6.39
CA CYS A 135 -21.84 0.10 -7.07
C CYS A 135 -22.79 -0.94 -6.47
N GLU A 136 -23.57 -0.57 -5.45
CA GLU A 136 -24.51 -1.47 -4.76
C GLU A 136 -23.84 -2.73 -4.17
N VAL A 137 -22.58 -2.58 -3.75
CA VAL A 137 -21.78 -3.64 -3.11
C VAL A 137 -21.85 -3.49 -1.59
N THR A 138 -21.64 -4.58 -0.86
CA THR A 138 -21.50 -4.56 0.60
C THR A 138 -20.42 -3.58 1.02
N VAL A 139 -20.80 -2.60 1.84
CA VAL A 139 -19.89 -1.60 2.39
C VAL A 139 -18.90 -2.27 3.33
N THR A 140 -17.62 -1.99 3.11
CA THR A 140 -16.54 -2.51 3.94
C THR A 140 -16.29 -1.57 5.12
N ASP A 141 -16.07 -2.13 6.31
CA ASP A 141 -15.62 -1.35 7.46
C ASP A 141 -14.10 -1.08 7.37
N TRP A 142 -13.74 -0.04 6.62
CA TRP A 142 -12.36 0.37 6.39
C TRP A 142 -11.62 0.76 7.69
N MET A 143 -12.35 1.24 8.69
CA MET A 143 -11.78 1.61 9.99
C MET A 143 -11.40 0.36 10.76
N ALA A 144 -12.30 -0.64 10.82
CA ALA A 144 -12.01 -1.92 11.46
C ALA A 144 -10.83 -2.66 10.78
N ILE A 145 -10.68 -2.54 9.46
CA ILE A 145 -9.51 -3.08 8.74
C ILE A 145 -8.22 -2.41 9.24
N GLY A 146 -8.17 -1.08 9.25
CA GLY A 146 -7.00 -0.34 9.73
C GLY A 146 -6.65 -0.64 11.18
N ASP A 147 -7.65 -0.74 12.05
CA ASP A 147 -7.47 -1.09 13.47
C ASP A 147 -7.02 -2.55 13.64
N SER A 148 -7.52 -3.48 12.83
CA SER A 148 -7.09 -4.89 12.84
C SER A 148 -5.61 -5.04 12.49
N VAL A 149 -5.11 -4.25 11.54
CA VAL A 149 -3.68 -4.26 11.15
C VAL A 149 -2.82 -3.82 12.33
N VAL A 150 -3.17 -2.73 13.02
CA VAL A 150 -2.42 -2.23 14.18
C VAL A 150 -2.54 -3.17 15.39
N SER A 151 -3.73 -3.68 15.68
CA SER A 151 -3.93 -4.62 16.81
C SER A 151 -3.08 -5.89 16.68
N LYS A 152 -2.78 -6.34 15.45
CA LYS A 152 -1.89 -7.48 15.21
C LYS A 152 -0.44 -7.19 15.60
N THR A 153 0.02 -5.95 15.46
CA THR A 153 1.42 -5.56 15.77
C THR A 153 1.60 -5.22 17.23
N GLU A 154 0.59 -4.66 17.89
CA GLU A 154 0.63 -4.35 19.34
C GLU A 154 0.81 -5.59 20.22
N LYS A 155 0.38 -6.77 19.72
CA LYS A 155 0.53 -8.06 20.41
C LYS A 155 1.95 -8.61 20.37
N LEU A 156 2.85 -8.00 19.59
CA LEU A 156 4.24 -8.41 19.52
C LEU A 156 5.01 -7.71 20.64
N ASN A 157 5.47 -8.48 21.62
CA ASN A 157 6.43 -8.00 22.61
C ASN A 157 7.77 -7.77 21.91
N LEU A 158 7.96 -6.56 21.41
CA LEU A 158 9.19 -6.16 20.76
C LEU A 158 10.25 -5.89 21.83
N GLU A 159 11.23 -6.78 21.94
CA GLU A 159 12.47 -6.45 22.64
C GLU A 159 13.19 -5.35 21.85
N ASN A 160 13.72 -4.33 22.52
CA ASN A 160 14.45 -3.24 21.87
C ASN A 160 15.67 -3.78 21.13
N ILE A 161 15.52 -4.03 19.83
CA ILE A 161 16.64 -4.43 18.96
C ILE A 161 17.50 -3.18 18.74
N PRO A 162 18.82 -3.24 19.01
CA PRO A 162 19.70 -2.10 18.79
C PRO A 162 19.75 -1.72 17.30
N PRO A 163 19.90 -0.42 16.98
CA PRO A 163 19.82 0.07 15.60
C PRO A 163 20.94 -0.52 14.73
N TYR A 164 20.65 -0.74 13.44
CA TYR A 164 21.61 -1.33 12.49
C TYR A 164 22.91 -0.53 12.33
N THR A 165 22.90 0.76 12.65
CA THR A 165 24.11 1.61 12.68
C THR A 165 25.13 1.15 13.74
N THR A 166 24.69 0.39 14.73
CA THR A 166 25.54 -0.23 15.75
C THR A 166 25.94 -1.66 15.41
N PHE A 167 25.45 -2.21 14.30
CA PHE A 167 25.78 -3.55 13.85
C PHE A 167 27.19 -3.60 13.28
N ILE A 168 28.15 -4.01 14.12
CA ILE A 168 29.50 -4.35 13.72
C ILE A 168 29.57 -5.88 13.63
N PRO A 169 29.72 -6.47 12.42
CA PRO A 169 29.82 -7.92 12.28
C PRO A 169 31.01 -8.45 13.08
N LYS A 170 30.85 -9.59 13.75
CA LYS A 170 31.95 -10.18 14.52
C LYS A 170 32.97 -10.78 13.55
N MET A 171 34.27 -10.75 13.90
CA MET A 171 35.34 -11.32 13.05
C MET A 171 35.09 -12.78 12.62
N LYS A 172 34.38 -13.56 13.46
CA LYS A 172 33.98 -14.95 13.18
C LYS A 172 32.91 -15.12 12.09
N GLU A 173 32.20 -14.06 11.73
CA GLU A 173 31.16 -14.06 10.70
C GLU A 173 31.74 -13.84 9.29
N PHE A 174 32.98 -13.38 9.21
CA PHE A 174 33.71 -13.27 7.96
C PHE A 174 34.29 -14.64 7.57
N ARG A 175 33.96 -15.11 6.37
CA ARG A 175 34.62 -16.27 5.77
C ARG A 175 35.70 -15.79 4.79
N PRO A 176 36.95 -16.23 4.93
CA PRO A 176 37.99 -15.90 3.96
C PRO A 176 37.63 -16.56 2.63
N LEU A 177 37.32 -15.75 1.62
CA LEU A 177 36.91 -16.25 0.30
C LEU A 177 38.11 -16.75 -0.51
N LYS A 178 39.22 -16.01 -0.44
CA LYS A 178 40.49 -16.32 -1.10
C LYS A 178 41.59 -15.47 -0.47
N LEU A 179 42.74 -16.07 -0.21
CA LEU A 179 43.93 -15.33 0.21
C LEU A 179 44.45 -14.54 -1.00
N LEU A 180 44.29 -13.22 -0.99
CA LEU A 180 44.89 -12.34 -2.00
C LEU A 180 46.33 -12.04 -1.57
N GLY A 181 47.25 -12.94 -1.93
CA GLY A 181 48.69 -12.74 -1.77
C GLY A 181 49.30 -13.46 -0.58
N ALA A 182 49.86 -14.63 -0.83
CA ALA A 182 51.06 -15.05 -0.11
C ALA A 182 52.25 -14.31 -0.75
N GLY A 183 52.35 -13.01 -0.49
CA GLY A 183 53.46 -12.20 -0.96
C GLY A 183 54.74 -12.67 -0.29
N GLY A 184 55.57 -13.39 -1.03
CA GLY A 184 56.95 -13.66 -0.66
C GLY A 184 57.73 -12.35 -0.69
N PHE A 185 57.72 -11.62 0.42
CA PHE A 185 58.77 -10.68 0.75
C PHE A 185 59.86 -11.49 1.48
N GLY A 186 60.61 -12.24 0.68
CA GLY A 186 61.95 -12.72 1.03
C GLY A 186 63.00 -11.77 0.48
#